data_AF-A0A4S4KNY7-F1
#
_entry.id   AF-A0A4S4KNY7-F1
#
_cell.length_a   1.000
_cell.length_b   1.000
_cell.length_c   1.000
_cell.angle_alpha   90.00
_cell.angle_beta   90.00
_cell.angle_gamma   90.00
#
_symmetry.space_group_name_H-M   'P 1'
#
loop_
_entity.id
_entity.type
_entity.pdbx_description
1 polymer ?
#
loop_
_entity_poly.entity_id
_entity_poly.type
_entity_poly.pdbx_seq_one_letter_code
_entity_poly.pdbx_strand_id
1 'polypeptide(L)'
;MPLPTPPQGFLSLVQVCDNFRVPPLSAQQTSYLTEDLVPWHLTIEPSSSVIGLLRASIVKQLITENSKATRDEEVPWNLRQENGRTTLSFASWIDTPQKRTHIMKEMCERWRDGGLWPDIIGPKKWRGEMYPVYQNPFGKNDAPSEAELAAEDSDTRNYAFMMERSACALFGVVTYGIHMTIYEDDAESGCKIWVPVRAQTKQTWPGYLDNTVAGGIPSGLGVFESLIKEAMEEASIPEEAIREHAKAVGSVSYFFWCVNSHYILARSVAHKSYETVRRMVGCNQK
;
A
#
# COMPACT_ATOMS: atom_id res chain seq x y z
N MET A 1 -14.14 21.50 8.44
CA MET A 1 -13.06 21.73 7.47
C MET A 1 -11.73 21.62 8.18
N PRO A 2 -10.68 21.07 7.54
CA PRO A 2 -9.35 21.03 8.12
C PRO A 2 -8.87 22.44 8.47
N LEU A 3 -8.13 22.56 9.57
CA LEU A 3 -7.53 23.83 9.97
C LEU A 3 -6.38 24.16 9.01
N PRO A 4 -6.33 25.39 8.47
CA PRO A 4 -5.21 25.83 7.64
C PRO A 4 -3.90 25.71 8.43
N THR A 5 -2.92 25.02 7.86
CA THR A 5 -1.55 25.03 8.39
C THR A 5 -0.83 26.30 7.94
N PRO A 6 0.21 26.75 8.66
CA PRO A 6 1.09 27.81 8.16
C PRO A 6 1.63 27.47 6.75
N PRO A 7 1.97 28.47 5.93
CA PRO A 7 2.63 28.23 4.64
C PRO A 7 3.89 27.38 4.81
N GLN A 8 4.06 26.38 3.97
CA GLN A 8 5.20 25.47 3.96
C GLN A 8 5.93 25.55 2.62
N GLY A 9 7.24 25.36 2.62
CA GLY A 9 8.00 25.19 1.38
C GLY A 9 7.78 23.79 0.78
N PHE A 10 7.94 23.66 -0.54
CA PHE A 10 7.82 22.35 -1.22
C PHE A 10 8.78 21.30 -0.63
N LEU A 11 10.02 21.70 -0.33
CA LEU A 11 11.00 20.81 0.29
C LEU A 11 10.53 20.34 1.69
N SER A 12 9.90 21.21 2.47
CA SER A 12 9.36 20.85 3.78
C SER A 12 8.25 19.81 3.65
N LEU A 13 7.38 19.93 2.65
CA LEU A 13 6.34 18.92 2.37
C LEU A 13 6.97 17.57 2.00
N VAL A 14 7.99 17.56 1.14
CA VAL A 14 8.72 16.33 0.79
C VAL A 14 9.36 15.71 2.03
N GLN A 15 9.99 16.52 2.89
CA GLN A 15 10.61 16.03 4.13
C GLN A 15 9.60 15.46 5.13
N VAL A 16 8.35 15.93 5.12
CA VAL A 16 7.27 15.36 5.95
C VAL A 16 6.78 14.03 5.36
N CYS A 17 6.63 13.95 4.04
CA CYS A 17 6.13 12.77 3.34
C CYS A 17 7.18 11.67 3.13
N ASP A 18 8.46 11.99 3.14
CA ASP A 18 9.57 11.06 2.93
C ASP A 18 10.57 11.17 4.08
N ASN A 19 10.06 10.99 5.30
CA ASN A 19 10.76 11.26 6.55
C ASN A 19 11.49 10.03 7.12
N PHE A 20 11.45 8.89 6.43
CA PHE A 20 12.07 7.65 6.90
C PHE A 20 13.19 7.20 5.96
N ARG A 21 14.27 6.68 6.55
CA ARG A 21 15.41 6.12 5.85
C ARG A 21 15.70 4.76 6.47
N VAL A 22 15.77 3.73 5.63
CA VAL A 22 16.26 2.42 6.07
C VAL A 22 17.75 2.59 6.38
N PRO A 23 18.20 2.39 7.63
CA PRO A 23 19.61 2.54 7.96
C PRO A 23 20.44 1.56 7.13
N PRO A 24 21.59 1.98 6.58
CA PRO A 24 22.45 1.08 5.85
C PRO A 24 22.88 -0.08 6.75
N LEU A 25 23.07 -1.26 6.14
CA LEU A 25 23.46 -2.49 6.85
C LEU A 25 24.75 -2.36 7.67
N SER A 26 25.55 -1.30 7.49
CA SER A 26 26.81 -1.03 8.18
C SER A 26 26.75 0.10 9.24
N ALA A 27 25.63 0.82 9.36
CA ALA A 27 25.55 1.97 10.25
C ALA A 27 25.29 1.55 11.70
N GLN A 28 26.21 1.90 12.61
CA GLN A 28 25.94 1.91 14.05
C GLN A 28 24.85 2.96 14.33
N GLN A 29 23.78 2.53 15.00
CA GLN A 29 22.61 3.36 15.31
C GLN A 29 23.01 4.59 16.14
N THR A 30 22.93 5.77 15.54
CA THR A 30 23.13 7.05 16.23
C THR A 30 21.98 8.00 15.94
N SER A 31 20.76 7.68 16.39
CA SER A 31 19.79 8.70 16.81
C SER A 31 18.54 8.08 17.46
N TYR A 32 17.91 8.87 18.33
CA TYR A 32 16.72 8.60 19.15
C TYR A 32 15.42 8.24 18.39
N LEU A 33 15.48 7.87 17.10
CA LEU A 33 14.31 7.59 16.24
C LEU A 33 14.35 6.24 15.51
N THR A 34 15.28 5.34 15.80
CA THR A 34 15.43 4.09 15.03
C THR A 34 15.03 2.88 15.85
N GLU A 35 13.75 2.49 15.79
CA GLU A 35 13.40 1.11 16.13
C GLU A 35 14.09 0.16 15.14
N ASP A 36 14.65 -0.93 15.63
CA ASP A 36 15.18 -1.99 14.77
C ASP A 36 14.05 -2.67 14.02
N LEU A 37 13.97 -2.37 12.72
CA LEU A 37 13.02 -3.03 11.83
C LEU A 37 13.56 -4.39 11.43
N VAL A 38 12.68 -5.38 11.51
CA VAL A 38 12.97 -6.76 11.13
C VAL A 38 12.54 -6.97 9.68
N PRO A 39 13.46 -7.29 8.76
CA PRO A 39 13.10 -7.65 7.39
C PRO A 39 12.18 -8.86 7.36
N TRP A 40 11.07 -8.72 6.64
CA TRP A 40 10.16 -9.82 6.34
C TRP A 40 10.47 -10.34 4.95
N HIS A 41 10.98 -11.57 4.89
CA HIS A 41 11.24 -12.30 3.66
C HIS A 41 10.05 -13.18 3.31
N LEU A 42 9.86 -13.43 2.01
CA LEU A 42 8.83 -14.35 1.55
C LEU A 42 9.08 -15.79 2.04
N THR A 43 10.33 -16.26 1.98
CA THR A 43 10.76 -17.59 2.41
C THR A 43 12.00 -17.49 3.30
N ILE A 44 12.36 -18.59 3.96
CA ILE A 44 13.55 -18.67 4.82
C ILE A 44 14.87 -18.62 4.03
N GLU A 45 14.81 -18.87 2.73
CA GLU A 45 15.97 -18.97 1.86
C GLU A 45 16.79 -17.68 1.86
N PRO A 46 18.14 -17.75 1.89
CA PRO A 46 19.00 -16.56 1.90
C PRO A 46 18.80 -15.62 0.70
N SER A 47 18.37 -16.16 -0.44
CA SER A 47 18.07 -15.41 -1.67
C SER A 47 16.67 -14.81 -1.70
N SER A 48 15.82 -15.11 -0.71
CA SER A 48 14.44 -14.64 -0.68
C SER A 48 14.38 -13.12 -0.62
N SER A 49 13.52 -12.53 -1.43
CA SER A 49 13.29 -11.09 -1.41
C SER A 49 12.63 -10.63 -0.11
N VAL A 50 12.97 -9.41 0.31
CA VAL A 50 12.32 -8.71 1.42
C VAL A 50 11.04 -8.07 0.89
N ILE A 51 9.90 -8.49 1.43
CA ILE A 51 8.56 -8.04 1.02
C ILE A 51 8.01 -6.95 1.94
N GLY A 52 8.56 -6.80 3.15
CA GLY A 52 8.13 -5.78 4.10
C GLY A 52 9.13 -5.58 5.24
N LEU A 53 8.86 -4.56 6.07
CA LEU A 53 9.68 -4.21 7.24
C LEU A 53 8.79 -4.19 8.48
N LEU A 54 9.10 -5.07 9.44
CA LEU A 54 8.28 -5.29 10.63
C LEU A 54 8.81 -4.52 11.82
N ARG A 55 7.88 -3.97 12.60
CA ARG A 55 8.16 -3.42 13.93
C ARG A 55 8.34 -4.54 14.96
N ALA A 56 9.06 -4.26 16.05
CA ALA A 56 9.28 -5.23 17.11
C ALA A 56 7.96 -5.71 17.75
N SER A 57 6.95 -4.83 17.85
CA SER A 57 5.61 -5.18 18.33
C SER A 57 4.90 -6.21 17.44
N ILE A 58 5.09 -6.10 16.12
CA ILE A 58 4.52 -7.01 15.13
C ILE A 58 5.26 -8.34 15.17
N VAL A 59 6.60 -8.32 15.23
CA VAL A 59 7.42 -9.53 15.36
C VAL A 59 7.04 -10.31 16.62
N LYS A 60 6.87 -9.64 17.76
CA LYS A 60 6.41 -10.27 19.01
C LYS A 60 5.04 -10.93 18.85
N GLN A 61 4.12 -10.26 18.15
CA GLN A 61 2.80 -10.83 17.90
C GLN A 61 2.87 -12.05 16.98
N LEU A 62 3.69 -12.02 15.92
CA LEU A 62 3.89 -13.16 15.03
C LEU A 62 4.50 -14.35 15.76
N ILE A 63 5.46 -14.12 16.67
CA ILE A 63 5.98 -15.18 17.55
C ILE A 63 4.88 -15.74 18.47
N THR A 64 3.96 -14.88 18.95
CA THR A 64 2.79 -15.33 19.73
C THR A 64 1.85 -16.19 18.90
N GLU A 65 1.73 -15.94 17.58
CA GLU A 65 0.97 -16.80 16.67
C GLU A 65 1.59 -18.21 16.56
N ASN A 66 2.92 -18.32 16.56
CA ASN A 66 3.57 -19.64 16.58
C ASN A 66 3.19 -20.46 17.81
N SER A 67 3.00 -19.82 18.97
CA SER A 67 2.61 -20.51 20.21
C SER A 67 1.17 -21.06 20.19
N LYS A 68 0.37 -20.72 19.18
CA LYS A 68 -1.00 -21.25 19.01
C LYS A 68 -1.05 -22.55 18.20
N ALA A 69 0.03 -22.88 17.49
CA ALA A 69 0.14 -24.13 16.75
C ALA A 69 0.21 -25.31 17.73
N THR A 70 -0.51 -26.39 17.44
CA THR A 70 -0.49 -27.61 18.27
C THR A 70 0.54 -28.63 17.76
N ARG A 71 0.93 -28.50 16.50
CA ARG A 71 1.94 -29.31 15.82
C ARG A 71 2.97 -28.40 15.17
N ASP A 72 4.22 -28.85 15.09
CA ASP A 72 5.30 -28.07 14.46
C ASP A 72 4.99 -27.72 12.99
N GLU A 73 4.29 -28.60 12.28
CA GLU A 73 3.85 -28.41 10.90
C GLU A 73 2.77 -27.31 10.73
N GLU A 74 2.17 -26.83 11.83
CA GLU A 74 1.18 -25.75 11.84
C GLU A 74 1.80 -24.39 12.14
N VAL A 75 3.08 -24.33 12.54
CA VAL A 75 3.76 -23.10 12.89
C VAL A 75 3.91 -22.24 11.62
N PRO A 76 3.36 -21.01 11.58
CA PRO A 76 3.32 -20.23 10.34
C PRO A 76 4.55 -19.35 10.09
N TRP A 77 5.36 -19.04 11.12
CA TRP A 77 6.46 -18.09 11.01
C TRP A 77 7.80 -18.71 11.34
N ASN A 78 8.74 -18.58 10.41
CA ASN A 78 10.14 -18.90 10.62
C ASN A 78 10.90 -17.67 11.14
N LEU A 79 11.70 -17.86 12.18
CA LEU A 79 12.62 -16.84 12.70
C LEU A 79 14.06 -17.26 12.41
N ARG A 80 14.83 -16.39 11.77
CA ARG A 80 16.25 -16.61 11.50
C ARG A 80 17.06 -15.50 12.17
N GLN A 81 18.10 -15.88 12.89
CA GLN A 81 19.07 -14.94 13.45
C GLN A 81 20.43 -15.15 12.81
N GLU A 82 20.92 -14.13 12.11
CA GLU A 82 22.24 -14.15 11.46
C GLU A 82 22.97 -12.85 11.68
N ASN A 83 24.25 -12.95 12.06
CA ASN A 83 25.12 -11.78 12.27
C ASN A 83 24.49 -10.72 13.21
N GLY A 84 23.78 -11.17 14.25
CA GLY A 84 23.08 -10.29 15.20
C GLY A 84 21.79 -9.65 14.67
N ARG A 85 21.33 -10.02 13.47
CA ARG A 85 20.06 -9.56 12.89
C ARG A 85 19.01 -10.64 12.92
N THR A 86 17.81 -10.25 13.29
CA THR A 86 16.63 -11.09 13.19
C THR A 86 15.95 -10.84 11.85
N THR A 87 15.55 -11.89 11.16
CA THR A 87 14.64 -11.85 10.01
C THR A 87 13.49 -12.82 10.23
N LEU A 88 12.38 -12.56 9.55
CA LEU A 88 11.17 -13.37 9.64
C LEU A 88 10.74 -13.80 8.24
N SER A 89 10.15 -14.99 8.10
CA SER A 89 9.55 -15.45 6.84
C SER A 89 8.36 -16.37 7.09
N PHE A 90 7.60 -16.66 6.03
CA PHE A 90 6.60 -17.72 6.09
C PHE A 90 7.27 -19.09 6.32
N ALA A 91 6.55 -19.99 6.99
CA ALA A 91 6.93 -21.39 7.08
C ALA A 91 6.96 -22.06 5.71
N SER A 92 7.81 -23.09 5.55
CA SER A 92 8.03 -23.76 4.26
C SER A 92 6.79 -24.44 3.69
N TRP A 93 5.78 -24.76 4.51
CA TRP A 93 4.52 -25.34 4.06
C TRP A 93 3.54 -24.30 3.49
N ILE A 94 3.78 -23.00 3.74
CA ILE A 94 3.02 -21.86 3.21
C ILE A 94 3.71 -21.36 1.94
N ASP A 95 3.76 -22.25 0.94
CA ASP A 95 4.57 -22.16 -0.28
C ASP A 95 3.80 -21.67 -1.51
N THR A 96 2.53 -21.27 -1.36
CA THR A 96 1.72 -20.77 -2.47
C THR A 96 1.04 -19.44 -2.16
N PRO A 97 0.73 -18.62 -3.18
CA PRO A 97 0.03 -17.37 -2.98
C PRO A 97 -1.28 -17.46 -2.20
N GLN A 98 -2.14 -18.45 -2.45
CA GLN A 98 -3.39 -18.53 -1.68
C GLN A 98 -3.21 -19.14 -0.29
N LYS A 99 -2.21 -20.00 -0.04
CA LYS A 99 -1.87 -20.37 1.35
C LYS A 99 -1.42 -19.16 2.15
N ARG A 100 -0.53 -18.32 1.59
CA ARG A 100 -0.09 -17.07 2.23
C ARG A 100 -1.26 -16.12 2.45
N THR A 101 -2.10 -15.92 1.44
CA THR A 101 -3.31 -15.09 1.53
C THR A 101 -4.25 -15.58 2.62
N HIS A 102 -4.49 -16.88 2.70
CA HIS A 102 -5.38 -17.49 3.68
C HIS A 102 -4.88 -17.26 5.11
N ILE A 103 -3.60 -17.55 5.38
CA ILE A 103 -2.99 -17.36 6.70
C ILE A 103 -3.02 -15.88 7.10
N MET A 104 -2.69 -14.98 6.18
CA MET A 104 -2.75 -13.54 6.44
C MET A 104 -4.17 -13.07 6.73
N LYS A 105 -5.17 -13.56 5.98
CA LYS A 105 -6.58 -13.23 6.20
C LYS A 105 -7.05 -13.67 7.58
N GLU A 106 -6.91 -14.95 7.91
CA GLU A 106 -7.38 -15.49 9.19
C GLU A 106 -6.70 -14.80 10.37
N MET A 107 -5.39 -14.58 10.27
CA MET A 107 -4.63 -13.90 11.32
C MET A 107 -5.08 -12.44 11.49
N CYS A 108 -5.19 -11.66 10.41
CA CYS A 108 -5.55 -10.25 10.49
C CYS A 108 -7.00 -10.06 10.96
N GLU A 109 -7.94 -10.91 10.53
CA GLU A 109 -9.32 -10.89 11.02
C GLU A 109 -9.38 -11.20 12.53
N ARG A 110 -8.62 -12.21 12.98
CA ARG A 110 -8.54 -12.54 14.41
C ARG A 110 -7.89 -11.44 15.24
N TRP A 111 -6.88 -10.76 14.71
CA TRP A 111 -6.26 -9.60 15.36
C TRP A 111 -7.24 -8.42 15.46
N ARG A 112 -8.00 -8.13 14.39
CA ARG A 112 -9.06 -7.12 14.39
C ARG A 112 -10.12 -7.44 15.45
N ASP A 113 -10.64 -8.67 15.43
CA ASP A 113 -11.75 -9.08 16.29
C ASP A 113 -11.31 -9.21 17.76
N GLY A 114 -10.02 -9.52 17.98
CA GLY A 114 -9.37 -9.47 19.29
C GLY A 114 -9.00 -8.07 19.78
N GLY A 115 -9.26 -7.01 19.00
CA GLY A 115 -9.00 -5.63 19.38
C GLY A 115 -7.53 -5.20 19.32
N LEU A 116 -6.68 -5.93 18.61
CA LEU A 116 -5.29 -5.52 18.38
C LEU A 116 -5.26 -4.40 17.33
N TRP A 117 -4.53 -3.32 17.63
CA TRP A 117 -4.39 -2.13 16.77
C TRP A 117 -5.73 -1.59 16.21
N PRO A 118 -6.67 -1.21 17.10
CA PRO A 118 -8.02 -0.81 16.68
C PRO A 118 -8.03 0.43 15.76
N ASP A 119 -7.03 1.29 15.86
CA ASP A 119 -6.88 2.48 15.01
C ASP A 119 -6.40 2.18 13.58
N ILE A 120 -5.97 0.95 13.32
CA ILE A 120 -5.38 0.52 12.05
C ILE A 120 -6.28 -0.52 11.39
N ILE A 121 -6.47 -1.67 12.05
CA ILE A 121 -7.22 -2.81 11.51
C ILE A 121 -8.57 -3.00 12.20
N GLY A 122 -8.97 -2.11 13.12
CA GLY A 122 -10.25 -2.24 13.81
C GLY A 122 -11.44 -2.18 12.84
N PRO A 123 -12.65 -2.62 13.26
CA PRO A 123 -13.81 -2.74 12.37
C PRO A 123 -14.19 -1.44 11.62
N LYS A 124 -13.94 -0.26 12.22
CA LYS A 124 -14.20 1.04 11.59
C LYS A 124 -13.16 1.47 10.55
N LYS A 125 -12.02 0.77 10.50
CA LYS A 125 -10.86 1.05 9.64
C LYS A 125 -10.68 0.00 8.56
N TRP A 126 -11.22 -1.21 8.78
CA TRP A 126 -11.26 -2.30 7.82
C TRP A 126 -11.91 -1.84 6.51
N ARG A 127 -11.25 -2.11 5.38
CA ARG A 127 -11.68 -1.60 4.08
C ARG A 127 -12.47 -2.63 3.28
N GLY A 128 -12.23 -3.92 3.52
CA GLY A 128 -12.78 -4.99 2.70
C GLY A 128 -12.20 -4.97 1.28
N GLU A 129 -10.94 -4.54 1.15
CA GLU A 129 -10.28 -4.33 -0.14
C GLU A 129 -8.90 -4.97 -0.09
N MET A 130 -8.71 -6.06 -0.84
CA MET A 130 -7.45 -6.79 -0.83
C MET A 130 -6.42 -6.09 -1.72
N TYR A 131 -5.24 -5.83 -1.18
CA TYR A 131 -4.08 -5.30 -1.91
C TYR A 131 -3.10 -6.41 -2.26
N PRO A 132 -2.45 -6.35 -3.44
CA PRO A 132 -1.41 -7.30 -3.80
C PRO A 132 -0.10 -6.97 -3.04
N VAL A 133 0.59 -8.02 -2.61
CA VAL A 133 1.98 -7.98 -2.14
C VAL A 133 2.83 -8.65 -3.20
N TYR A 134 3.95 -8.01 -3.56
CA TYR A 134 4.87 -8.50 -4.60
C TYR A 134 6.21 -8.93 -4.01
N GLN A 135 6.83 -9.95 -4.60
CA GLN A 135 8.16 -10.44 -4.22
C GLN A 135 9.21 -9.33 -4.41
N ASN A 136 9.21 -8.69 -5.58
CA ASN A 136 9.92 -7.46 -5.85
C ASN A 136 8.90 -6.30 -5.88
N PRO A 137 8.87 -5.45 -4.84
CA PRO A 137 7.94 -4.31 -4.77
C PRO A 137 8.08 -3.29 -5.91
N PHE A 138 9.23 -3.26 -6.58
CA PHE A 138 9.50 -2.37 -7.72
C PHE A 138 9.53 -3.14 -9.06
N GLY A 139 9.13 -4.41 -9.02
CA GLY A 139 9.00 -5.28 -10.19
C GLY A 139 7.68 -5.08 -10.91
N LYS A 140 7.33 -6.07 -11.75
CA LYS A 140 6.08 -6.07 -12.52
C LYS A 140 4.87 -6.17 -11.60
N ASN A 141 3.84 -5.35 -11.83
CA ASN A 141 2.54 -5.51 -11.15
C ASN A 141 1.68 -6.49 -11.95
N ASP A 142 1.82 -7.78 -11.66
CA ASP A 142 1.18 -8.90 -12.40
C ASP A 142 0.20 -9.72 -11.54
N ALA A 143 -0.43 -9.07 -10.54
CA ALA A 143 -1.45 -9.70 -9.72
C ALA A 143 -2.53 -10.37 -10.60
N PRO A 144 -2.75 -11.68 -10.46
CA PRO A 144 -3.76 -12.41 -11.23
C PRO A 144 -5.18 -11.99 -10.82
N SER A 145 -6.12 -12.11 -11.75
CA SER A 145 -7.53 -12.21 -11.41
C SER A 145 -7.81 -13.45 -10.55
N GLU A 146 -8.95 -13.47 -9.85
CA GLU A 146 -9.33 -14.63 -9.03
C GLU A 146 -9.41 -15.94 -9.84
N ALA A 147 -9.87 -15.86 -11.09
CA ALA A 147 -9.96 -17.01 -11.98
C ALA A 147 -8.58 -17.55 -12.40
N GLU A 148 -7.64 -16.65 -12.71
CA GLU A 148 -6.25 -17.05 -13.01
C GLU A 148 -5.57 -17.66 -11.79
N LEU A 149 -5.78 -17.06 -10.61
CA LEU A 149 -5.21 -17.53 -9.36
C LEU A 149 -5.73 -18.93 -9.00
N ALA A 150 -7.03 -19.18 -9.22
CA ALA A 150 -7.64 -20.50 -9.02
C ALA A 150 -7.14 -21.54 -10.03
N ALA A 151 -6.74 -21.13 -11.24
CA ALA A 151 -6.21 -22.03 -12.26
C ALA A 151 -4.73 -22.37 -12.03
N GLU A 152 -3.94 -21.42 -11.53
CA GLU A 152 -2.50 -21.59 -11.28
C GLU A 152 -2.09 -20.93 -9.95
N ASP A 153 -1.97 -21.74 -8.90
CA ASP A 153 -1.49 -21.34 -7.56
C ASP A 153 0.03 -21.55 -7.44
N SER A 154 0.82 -20.70 -8.07
CA SER A 154 2.28 -20.87 -8.11
C SER A 154 3.04 -19.55 -7.97
N ASP A 155 4.30 -19.64 -7.54
CA ASP A 155 5.22 -18.51 -7.38
C ASP A 155 5.89 -18.05 -8.69
N THR A 156 5.29 -18.35 -9.84
CA THR A 156 5.84 -17.99 -11.17
C THR A 156 5.76 -16.50 -11.47
N ARG A 157 4.84 -15.77 -10.82
CA ARG A 157 4.61 -14.32 -10.98
C ARG A 157 5.39 -13.52 -9.95
N ASN A 158 5.54 -12.21 -10.19
CA ASN A 158 6.04 -11.31 -9.15
C ASN A 158 5.01 -11.15 -8.00
N TYR A 159 3.73 -11.37 -8.26
CA TYR A 159 2.70 -11.47 -7.24
C TYR A 159 3.03 -12.58 -6.22
N ALA A 160 3.03 -12.21 -4.94
CA ALA A 160 3.32 -13.13 -3.84
C ALA A 160 2.04 -13.60 -3.15
N PHE A 161 1.15 -12.68 -2.77
CA PHE A 161 -0.13 -12.96 -2.11
C PHE A 161 -0.94 -11.66 -2.02
N MET A 162 -2.13 -11.69 -1.43
CA MET A 162 -2.91 -10.49 -1.12
C MET A 162 -3.27 -10.37 0.36
N MET A 163 -3.45 -9.14 0.82
CA MET A 163 -3.77 -8.82 2.21
C MET A 163 -4.73 -7.63 2.29
N GLU A 164 -5.52 -7.55 3.36
CA GLU A 164 -6.40 -6.41 3.61
C GLU A 164 -5.62 -5.08 3.57
N ARG A 165 -6.12 -4.10 2.81
CA ARG A 165 -5.55 -2.77 2.64
C ARG A 165 -5.19 -2.10 3.96
N SER A 166 -6.06 -2.18 4.97
CA SER A 166 -5.78 -1.58 6.28
C SER A 166 -4.61 -2.27 7.01
N ALA A 167 -4.47 -3.59 6.86
CA ALA A 167 -3.44 -4.39 7.51
C ALA A 167 -2.05 -4.18 6.91
N CYS A 168 -1.92 -3.78 5.64
CA CYS A 168 -0.63 -3.48 4.98
C CYS A 168 0.29 -2.58 5.83
N ALA A 169 -0.28 -1.62 6.55
CA ALA A 169 0.45 -0.71 7.45
C ALA A 169 1.16 -1.40 8.61
N LEU A 170 0.67 -2.55 9.06
CA LEU A 170 1.31 -3.31 10.13
C LEU A 170 2.57 -4.02 9.65
N PHE A 171 2.60 -4.45 8.39
CA PHE A 171 3.65 -5.31 7.85
C PHE A 171 4.72 -4.55 7.07
N GLY A 172 4.58 -3.23 6.91
CA GLY A 172 5.52 -2.39 6.18
C GLY A 172 5.71 -2.84 4.73
N VAL A 173 4.69 -3.47 4.14
CA VAL A 173 4.67 -3.82 2.71
C VAL A 173 4.42 -2.58 1.88
N VAL A 174 4.94 -2.57 0.66
CA VAL A 174 4.64 -1.50 -0.30
C VAL A 174 3.19 -1.59 -0.76
N THR A 175 2.50 -0.46 -0.72
CA THR A 175 1.14 -0.31 -1.26
C THR A 175 1.08 0.64 -2.44
N TYR A 176 0.33 0.29 -3.47
CA TYR A 176 0.25 1.05 -4.73
C TYR A 176 -1.07 1.83 -4.86
N GLY A 177 -1.06 2.86 -5.69
CA GLY A 177 -2.23 3.70 -5.94
C GLY A 177 -2.09 4.54 -7.20
N ILE A 178 -3.22 4.93 -7.77
CA ILE A 178 -3.30 5.82 -8.92
C ILE A 178 -3.65 7.24 -8.48
N HIS A 179 -3.16 8.20 -9.25
CA HIS A 179 -3.49 9.61 -9.10
C HIS A 179 -3.60 10.22 -10.51
N MET A 180 -4.63 10.99 -10.76
CA MET A 180 -4.83 11.69 -12.02
C MET A 180 -5.16 13.15 -11.76
N THR A 181 -4.52 14.01 -12.55
CA THR A 181 -4.77 15.45 -12.55
C THR A 181 -5.40 15.83 -13.88
N ILE A 182 -6.55 16.47 -13.81
CA ILE A 182 -7.19 17.08 -14.98
C ILE A 182 -6.93 18.56 -14.93
N TYR A 183 -6.50 19.10 -16.07
CA TYR A 183 -6.27 20.52 -16.22
C TYR A 183 -6.78 21.01 -17.57
N GLU A 184 -7.05 22.30 -17.61
CA GLU A 184 -7.30 23.07 -18.81
C GLU A 184 -6.14 24.05 -18.97
N ASP A 185 -5.54 24.04 -20.17
CA ASP A 185 -4.54 25.03 -20.55
C ASP A 185 -5.19 26.01 -21.51
N ASP A 186 -5.35 27.25 -21.04
CA ASP A 186 -5.99 28.34 -21.78
C ASP A 186 -4.99 29.47 -21.98
N ALA A 187 -4.84 29.93 -23.23
CA ALA A 187 -3.80 30.89 -23.60
C ALA A 187 -3.96 32.26 -22.90
N GLU A 188 -5.18 32.61 -22.46
CA GLU A 188 -5.47 33.89 -21.82
C GLU A 188 -5.45 33.80 -20.28
N SER A 189 -5.90 32.68 -19.72
CA SER A 189 -6.11 32.49 -18.29
C SER A 189 -5.15 31.50 -17.63
N GLY A 190 -4.24 30.92 -18.40
CA GLY A 190 -3.22 29.97 -17.95
C GLY A 190 -3.79 28.61 -17.57
N CYS A 191 -2.94 27.79 -16.95
CA CYS A 191 -3.32 26.44 -16.53
C CYS A 191 -4.28 26.47 -15.32
N LYS A 192 -5.45 25.86 -15.48
CA LYS A 192 -6.45 25.64 -14.43
C LYS A 192 -6.54 24.17 -14.10
N ILE A 193 -6.48 23.82 -12.82
CA ILE A 193 -6.51 22.42 -12.35
C ILE A 193 -7.83 22.14 -11.65
N TRP A 194 -8.42 20.97 -11.93
CA TRP A 194 -9.60 20.48 -11.22
C TRP A 194 -9.20 19.87 -9.87
N VAL A 195 -9.48 20.58 -8.78
CA VAL A 195 -9.12 20.18 -7.41
C VAL A 195 -10.38 19.90 -6.58
N PRO A 196 -10.75 18.62 -6.34
CA PRO A 196 -11.90 18.27 -5.52
C PRO A 196 -11.63 18.45 -4.02
N VAL A 197 -12.71 18.56 -3.25
CA VAL A 197 -12.70 18.47 -1.78
C VAL A 197 -13.22 17.09 -1.39
N ARG A 198 -12.46 16.34 -0.59
CA ARG A 198 -12.84 15.01 -0.11
C ARG A 198 -14.11 15.06 0.72
N ALA A 199 -15.03 14.13 0.48
CA ALA A 199 -16.27 14.00 1.26
C ALA A 199 -15.99 13.85 2.77
N GLN A 200 -16.86 14.45 3.60
CA GLN A 200 -16.73 14.40 5.07
C GLN A 200 -16.87 12.98 5.63
N THR A 201 -17.44 12.05 4.86
CA THR A 201 -17.65 10.65 5.22
C THR A 201 -16.43 9.77 4.96
N LYS A 202 -15.39 10.25 4.26
CA LYS A 202 -14.19 9.45 4.00
C LYS A 202 -13.46 9.17 5.33
N GLN A 203 -13.09 7.90 5.54
CA GLN A 203 -12.41 7.46 6.78
C GLN A 203 -11.02 8.12 7.00
N THR A 204 -10.38 8.57 5.92
CA THR A 204 -9.06 9.20 5.93
C THR A 204 -9.15 10.56 5.26
N TRP A 205 -8.63 11.58 5.96
CA TRP A 205 -8.53 12.96 5.48
C TRP A 205 -9.86 13.57 4.97
N PRO A 206 -10.95 13.52 5.74
CA PRO A 206 -12.22 14.13 5.33
C PRO A 206 -12.09 15.66 5.19
N GLY A 207 -12.62 16.22 4.10
CA GLY A 207 -12.62 17.67 3.84
C GLY A 207 -11.30 18.27 3.37
N TYR A 208 -10.27 17.46 3.12
CA TYR A 208 -9.02 17.91 2.51
C TYR A 208 -9.16 18.03 0.98
N LEU A 209 -8.31 18.85 0.34
CA LEU A 209 -8.16 18.85 -1.12
C LEU A 209 -7.48 17.56 -1.58
N ASP A 210 -7.76 17.14 -2.81
CA ASP A 210 -7.19 15.92 -3.41
C ASP A 210 -6.81 16.12 -4.89
N ASN A 211 -6.23 15.09 -5.51
CA ASN A 211 -6.15 14.99 -6.96
C ASN A 211 -7.55 14.83 -7.57
N THR A 212 -7.69 15.11 -8.87
CA THR A 212 -8.99 14.98 -9.55
C THR A 212 -9.58 13.58 -9.42
N VAL A 213 -8.73 12.55 -9.51
CA VAL A 213 -9.06 11.16 -9.20
C VAL A 213 -7.88 10.55 -8.44
N ALA A 214 -8.12 9.85 -7.34
CA ALA A 214 -7.07 9.14 -6.60
C ALA A 214 -7.60 7.92 -5.87
N GLY A 215 -6.93 6.77 -6.03
CA GLY A 215 -7.43 5.52 -5.49
C GLY A 215 -6.36 4.46 -5.27
N GLY A 216 -6.77 3.39 -4.60
CA GLY A 216 -5.95 2.20 -4.43
C GLY A 216 -5.83 1.39 -5.71
N ILE A 217 -4.84 0.51 -5.78
CA ILE A 217 -4.82 -0.56 -6.80
C ILE A 217 -5.12 -1.87 -6.07
N PRO A 218 -6.38 -2.36 -6.11
CA PRO A 218 -6.74 -3.63 -5.49
C PRO A 218 -6.11 -4.81 -6.26
N SER A 219 -6.01 -5.96 -5.59
CA SER A 219 -5.49 -7.18 -6.18
C SER A 219 -6.42 -7.65 -7.32
N GLY A 220 -5.83 -8.17 -8.40
CA GLY A 220 -6.56 -8.62 -9.58
C GLY A 220 -7.03 -7.50 -10.54
N LEU A 221 -6.82 -6.22 -10.18
CA LEU A 221 -7.11 -5.09 -11.06
C LEU A 221 -5.84 -4.43 -11.59
N GLY A 222 -5.78 -4.20 -12.90
CA GLY A 222 -4.67 -3.48 -13.52
C GLY A 222 -4.63 -2.01 -13.11
N VAL A 223 -3.45 -1.38 -13.24
CA VAL A 223 -3.27 0.04 -12.89
C VAL A 223 -4.23 0.95 -13.67
N PHE A 224 -4.39 0.74 -14.97
CA PHE A 224 -5.26 1.56 -15.81
C PHE A 224 -6.74 1.28 -15.57
N GLU A 225 -7.11 0.03 -15.30
CA GLU A 225 -8.49 -0.32 -14.95
C GLU A 225 -8.88 0.22 -13.57
N SER A 226 -7.92 0.30 -12.64
CA SER A 226 -8.09 1.00 -11.36
C SER A 226 -8.33 2.49 -11.57
N LEU A 227 -7.60 3.14 -12.50
CA LEU A 227 -7.86 4.54 -12.86
C LEU A 227 -9.30 4.72 -13.38
N ILE A 228 -9.75 3.86 -14.30
CA ILE A 228 -11.10 3.95 -14.88
C ILE A 228 -12.16 3.80 -13.78
N LYS A 229 -12.06 2.76 -12.95
CA LYS A 229 -12.98 2.52 -11.82
C LYS A 229 -13.08 3.74 -10.93
N GLU A 230 -11.95 4.25 -10.45
CA GLU A 230 -11.92 5.39 -9.52
C GLU A 230 -12.39 6.69 -10.19
N ALA A 231 -12.12 6.89 -11.47
CA ALA A 231 -12.59 8.07 -12.21
C ALA A 231 -14.12 8.07 -12.39
N MET A 232 -14.72 6.90 -12.63
CA MET A 232 -16.17 6.74 -12.68
C MET A 232 -16.80 6.96 -11.30
N GLU A 233 -16.23 6.36 -10.25
CA GLU A 233 -16.77 6.44 -8.88
C GLU A 233 -16.62 7.83 -8.24
N GLU A 234 -15.47 8.49 -8.40
CA GLU A 234 -15.15 9.72 -7.67
C GLU A 234 -15.43 11.00 -8.46
N ALA A 235 -15.33 10.95 -9.80
CA ALA A 235 -15.45 12.12 -10.66
C ALA A 235 -16.56 12.01 -11.72
N SER A 236 -17.25 10.87 -11.81
CA SER A 236 -18.28 10.59 -12.83
C SER A 236 -17.75 10.84 -14.26
N ILE A 237 -16.48 10.53 -14.50
CA ILE A 237 -15.86 10.62 -15.82
C ILE A 237 -16.07 9.28 -16.53
N PRO A 238 -16.66 9.29 -17.74
CA PRO A 238 -16.93 8.06 -18.47
C PRO A 238 -15.63 7.37 -18.91
N GLU A 239 -15.67 6.04 -18.94
CA GLU A 239 -14.55 5.18 -19.30
C GLU A 239 -13.94 5.59 -20.65
N GLU A 240 -14.78 5.86 -21.65
CA GLU A 240 -14.35 6.21 -23.01
C GLU A 240 -13.44 7.44 -23.00
N ALA A 241 -13.75 8.43 -22.17
CA ALA A 241 -12.96 9.65 -22.07
C ALA A 241 -11.61 9.41 -21.37
N ILE A 242 -11.58 8.54 -20.36
CA ILE A 242 -10.33 8.12 -19.71
C ILE A 242 -9.46 7.36 -20.71
N ARG A 243 -10.03 6.40 -21.44
CA ARG A 243 -9.30 5.62 -22.46
C ARG A 243 -8.74 6.50 -23.57
N GLU A 244 -9.49 7.51 -24.01
CA GLU A 244 -9.07 8.40 -25.10
C GLU A 244 -7.97 9.39 -24.66
N HIS A 245 -8.05 9.91 -23.43
CA HIS A 245 -7.28 11.10 -23.07
C HIS A 245 -6.25 10.91 -21.95
N ALA A 246 -6.40 9.90 -21.09
CA ALA A 246 -5.51 9.73 -19.95
C ALA A 246 -4.13 9.22 -20.40
N LYS A 247 -3.08 9.98 -20.06
CA LYS A 247 -1.69 9.64 -20.40
C LYS A 247 -0.86 9.42 -19.16
N ALA A 248 -0.17 8.29 -19.05
CA ALA A 248 0.77 8.05 -17.95
C ALA A 248 2.01 8.98 -18.06
N VAL A 249 2.31 9.72 -16.99
CA VAL A 249 3.39 10.73 -16.95
C VAL A 249 4.47 10.47 -15.87
N GLY A 250 4.38 9.38 -15.11
CA GLY A 250 5.45 8.95 -14.19
C GLY A 250 4.94 8.50 -12.82
N SER A 251 5.89 8.29 -11.88
CA SER A 251 5.68 7.71 -10.54
C SER A 251 6.36 8.53 -9.42
N VAL A 252 5.74 8.62 -8.22
CA VAL A 252 6.40 9.20 -7.02
C VAL A 252 6.32 8.24 -5.84
N SER A 253 7.47 7.70 -5.42
CA SER A 253 7.57 6.88 -4.22
C SER A 253 8.07 7.69 -3.03
N TYR A 254 7.55 7.41 -1.84
CA TYR A 254 8.01 7.99 -0.59
C TYR A 254 7.94 6.96 0.53
N PHE A 255 8.72 7.17 1.58
CA PHE A 255 8.68 6.31 2.75
C PHE A 255 8.52 7.16 4.00
N PHE A 256 7.41 6.98 4.72
CA PHE A 256 7.14 7.74 5.92
C PHE A 256 6.88 6.89 7.16
N TRP A 257 7.23 7.51 8.26
CA TRP A 257 7.08 7.06 9.62
C TRP A 257 6.16 8.03 10.35
N CYS A 258 5.13 7.50 11.01
CA CYS A 258 4.28 8.29 11.89
C CYS A 258 4.70 8.06 13.34
N VAL A 259 5.39 9.04 13.95
CA VAL A 259 6.00 8.93 15.29
C VAL A 259 4.98 8.60 16.38
N ASN A 260 3.73 9.04 16.22
CA ASN A 260 2.65 8.86 17.22
C ASN A 260 1.71 7.70 16.92
N SER A 261 1.98 6.89 15.89
CA SER A 261 1.14 5.76 15.55
C SER A 261 1.93 4.46 15.64
N HIS A 262 1.29 3.37 16.09
CA HIS A 262 1.96 2.10 16.35
C HIS A 262 2.44 1.35 15.07
N TYR A 263 2.64 2.01 13.93
CA TYR A 263 2.87 1.37 12.64
C TYR A 263 3.80 2.14 11.69
N ILE A 264 4.28 1.43 10.66
CA ILE A 264 5.12 1.96 9.59
C ILE A 264 4.37 1.85 8.28
N LEU A 265 4.15 2.98 7.62
CA LEU A 265 3.56 2.98 6.29
C LEU A 265 4.67 3.14 5.24
N ALA A 266 5.11 2.00 4.69
CA ALA A 266 5.84 2.00 3.43
C ALA A 266 4.85 2.22 2.27
N ARG A 267 4.66 3.47 1.87
CA ARG A 267 3.89 3.79 0.66
C ARG A 267 4.83 4.07 -0.52
N SER A 268 5.32 3.03 -1.20
CA SER A 268 5.70 3.29 -2.59
C SER A 268 4.40 3.43 -3.39
N VAL A 269 3.93 4.68 -3.47
CA VAL A 269 2.93 4.99 -4.46
C VAL A 269 3.64 4.91 -5.81
N ALA A 270 3.59 3.76 -6.46
CA ALA A 270 3.88 3.73 -7.89
C ALA A 270 2.76 4.53 -8.56
N HIS A 271 2.87 5.87 -8.60
CA HIS A 271 1.97 6.64 -9.45
C HIS A 271 2.20 6.11 -10.87
N LYS A 272 1.13 5.84 -11.59
CA LYS A 272 1.09 6.34 -12.94
C LYS A 272 0.25 7.58 -12.81
N SER A 273 0.91 8.73 -12.74
CA SER A 273 0.23 10.01 -12.84
C SER A 273 -0.42 10.03 -14.21
N TYR A 274 -1.72 10.26 -14.29
CA TYR A 274 -2.37 10.47 -15.57
C TYR A 274 -2.66 11.96 -15.78
N GLU A 275 -2.41 12.43 -16.99
CA GLU A 275 -2.80 13.77 -17.42
C GLU A 275 -3.84 13.68 -18.53
N THR A 276 -4.80 14.60 -18.51
CA THR A 276 -5.76 14.80 -19.59
C THR A 276 -5.84 16.29 -19.91
N VAL A 277 -5.50 16.64 -21.15
CA VAL A 277 -5.69 17.98 -21.72
C VAL A 277 -7.07 18.03 -22.37
N ARG A 278 -7.81 19.11 -22.13
CA ARG A 278 -9.19 19.35 -22.60
C ARG A 278 -9.35 19.12 -24.12
N ARG A 279 -9.80 17.91 -24.49
CA ARG A 279 -10.67 17.64 -25.65
C ARG A 279 -11.96 16.90 -25.26
N MET A 280 -12.30 16.84 -23.97
CA MET A 280 -13.63 16.42 -23.52
C MET A 280 -14.64 17.54 -23.75
N VAL A 281 -15.10 17.69 -24.99
CA VAL A 281 -16.27 18.51 -25.31
C VAL A 281 -17.51 17.71 -24.92
N GLY A 282 -18.25 18.16 -23.90
CA GLY A 282 -19.68 17.87 -23.80
C GLY A 282 -20.23 17.08 -22.61
N CYS A 283 -19.51 16.90 -21.50
CA CYS A 283 -20.17 16.39 -20.28
C CYS A 283 -20.82 17.54 -19.50
N ASN A 284 -22.05 17.90 -19.86
CA ASN A 284 -22.91 18.74 -19.04
C ASN A 284 -23.33 17.95 -17.79
N GLN A 285 -22.73 18.23 -16.64
CA GLN A 285 -23.30 17.82 -15.35
C GLN A 285 -24.39 18.83 -14.93
N LYS A 286 -25.59 18.31 -14.66
CA LYS A 286 -26.65 18.97 -13.90
C LYS A 286 -26.40 18.79 -12.41
#